data_AF-F9T001-F1
#
_entry.id   AF-F9T001-F1
#
_cell.length_a   1.000
_cell.length_b   1.000
_cell.length_c   1.000
_cell.angle_alpha   90.00
_cell.angle_beta   90.00
_cell.angle_gamma   90.00
#
_symmetry.space_group_name_H-M   'P 1'
#
loop_
_entity.id
_entity.type
_entity.pdbx_description
1 polymer ?
#
loop_
_entity_poly.entity_id
_entity_poly.type
_entity_poly.pdbx_seq_one_letter_code
_entity_poly.pdbx_strand_id
1 'polypeptide(L)'
;MSAQSLLMEALDKVYGRVSSKLEANRLYKVLVPALHQALESNVPLSDPQMTLLIEAIADLPPSGARTRNFKNRYLKDRDSMMRLPKDPNSIMYGYWW
;
A
#
# COMPACT_ATOMS: atom_id res chain seq x y z
N MET A 1 5.10 -8.80 -18.88
CA MET A 1 5.52 -7.91 -17.77
C MET A 1 5.70 -8.75 -16.52
N SER A 2 6.75 -8.52 -15.73
CA SER A 2 7.00 -9.23 -14.46
C SER A 2 6.36 -8.51 -13.28
N ALA A 3 6.15 -9.20 -12.15
CA ALA A 3 5.67 -8.59 -10.91
C ALA A 3 6.59 -7.44 -10.46
N GLN A 4 7.90 -7.58 -10.66
CA GLN A 4 8.89 -6.52 -10.42
C GLN A 4 8.65 -5.29 -11.28
N SER A 5 8.37 -5.45 -12.59
CA SER A 5 8.09 -4.30 -13.47
C SER A 5 6.80 -3.57 -13.09
N LEU A 6 5.78 -4.31 -12.61
CA LEU A 6 4.54 -3.72 -12.13
C LEU A 6 4.73 -2.96 -10.82
N LEU A 7 5.57 -3.48 -9.92
CA LEU A 7 5.95 -2.81 -8.68
C LEU A 7 6.71 -1.52 -8.97
N MET A 8 7.69 -1.53 -9.87
CA MET A 8 8.45 -0.33 -10.23
C MET A 8 7.58 0.74 -10.88
N GLU A 9 6.69 0.36 -11.81
CA GLU A 9 5.74 1.32 -12.42
C GLU A 9 4.77 1.88 -11.36
N ALA A 10 4.34 1.05 -10.41
CA ALA A 10 3.48 1.49 -9.31
C ALA A 10 4.20 2.46 -8.37
N LEU A 11 5.47 2.20 -8.06
CA LEU A 11 6.33 3.09 -7.27
C LEU A 11 6.48 4.45 -7.96
N ASP A 12 6.89 4.47 -9.24
CA ASP A 12 7.05 5.70 -10.01
C ASP A 12 5.77 6.54 -10.06
N LYS A 13 4.59 5.89 -10.18
CA LYS A 13 3.29 6.58 -10.14
C LYS A 13 2.94 7.15 -8.78
N VAL A 14 3.28 6.46 -7.69
CA VAL A 14 3.08 7.00 -6.35
C VAL A 14 3.94 8.26 -6.14
N TYR A 15 5.20 8.24 -6.59
CA TYR A 15 6.04 9.44 -6.60
C TYR A 15 5.47 10.57 -7.49
N GLY A 16 4.66 10.24 -8.50
CA GLY A 16 3.91 11.17 -9.36
C GLY A 16 2.61 11.75 -8.78
N ARG A 17 2.25 11.41 -7.53
CA ARG A 17 0.95 11.64 -6.84
C ARG A 17 -0.21 10.82 -7.40
N VAL A 18 -0.82 10.02 -6.52
CA VAL A 18 -2.11 9.37 -6.76
C VAL A 18 -3.23 10.43 -6.70
N SER A 19 -3.96 10.59 -7.80
CA SER A 19 -4.93 11.68 -7.96
C SER A 19 -6.39 11.22 -8.05
N SER A 20 -6.63 9.93 -8.28
CA SER A 20 -7.99 9.37 -8.39
C SER A 20 -8.19 8.03 -7.68
N LYS A 21 -9.44 7.75 -7.26
CA LYS A 21 -9.80 6.53 -6.53
C LYS A 21 -9.52 5.31 -7.39
N LEU A 22 -9.80 5.45 -8.67
CA LEU A 22 -9.56 4.42 -9.67
C LEU A 22 -8.08 4.03 -9.71
N GLU A 23 -7.19 5.03 -9.71
CA GLU A 23 -5.75 4.82 -9.68
C GLU A 23 -5.29 4.21 -8.36
N ALA A 24 -5.74 4.75 -7.23
CA ALA A 24 -5.43 4.20 -5.91
C ALA A 24 -5.85 2.73 -5.80
N ASN A 25 -7.05 2.38 -6.25
CA ASN A 25 -7.56 1.02 -6.25
C ASN A 25 -6.75 0.09 -7.17
N ARG A 26 -6.30 0.60 -8.34
CA ARG A 26 -5.46 -0.17 -9.27
C ARG A 26 -4.11 -0.48 -8.63
N LEU A 27 -3.45 0.53 -8.04
CA LEU A 27 -2.16 0.37 -7.38
C LEU A 27 -2.28 -0.53 -6.14
N TYR A 28 -3.31 -0.33 -5.33
CA TYR A 28 -3.56 -1.13 -4.13
C TYR A 28 -3.64 -2.63 -4.44
N LYS A 29 -4.34 -3.00 -5.52
CA LYS A 29 -4.49 -4.40 -5.97
C LYS A 29 -3.18 -5.05 -6.45
N VAL A 30 -2.13 -4.27 -6.67
CA VAL A 30 -0.78 -4.76 -6.98
C VAL A 30 0.09 -4.77 -5.72
N LEU A 31 0.11 -3.65 -5.00
CA LEU A 31 1.04 -3.42 -3.90
C LEU A 31 0.69 -4.23 -2.64
N VAL A 32 -0.58 -4.32 -2.26
CA VAL A 32 -0.96 -5.02 -1.01
C VAL A 32 -0.75 -6.53 -1.09
N PRO A 33 -1.09 -7.24 -2.19
CA PRO A 33 -0.72 -8.64 -2.32
C PRO A 33 0.80 -8.87 -2.29
N ALA A 34 1.58 -7.98 -2.91
CA ALA A 34 3.05 -8.06 -2.83
C ALA A 34 3.57 -7.85 -1.40
N LEU A 35 2.95 -6.93 -0.64
CA LEU A 35 3.27 -6.72 0.77
C LEU A 35 2.95 -7.96 1.59
N HIS A 36 1.76 -8.55 1.42
CA HIS A 36 1.38 -9.79 2.11
C HIS A 36 2.36 -10.92 1.80
N GLN A 37 2.73 -11.12 0.54
CA GLN A 37 3.70 -12.14 0.15
C GLN A 37 5.08 -11.92 0.80
N ALA A 38 5.56 -10.68 0.84
CA ALA A 38 6.84 -10.34 1.47
C ALA A 38 6.78 -10.56 2.99
N LEU A 39 5.66 -10.22 3.63
CA LEU A 39 5.44 -10.45 5.05
C LEU A 39 5.34 -11.95 5.37
N GLU A 40 4.65 -12.74 4.55
CA GLU A 40 4.59 -14.20 4.67
C GLU A 40 5.96 -14.86 4.49
N SER A 41 6.82 -14.28 3.64
CA SER A 41 8.19 -14.73 3.40
C SER A 41 9.20 -14.27 4.47
N ASN A 42 8.73 -13.70 5.59
CA ASN A 42 9.58 -13.19 6.66
C ASN A 42 10.59 -12.10 6.24
N VAL A 43 10.30 -11.35 5.18
CA VAL A 43 11.14 -10.20 4.80
C VAL A 43 11.14 -9.18 5.95
N PRO A 44 12.32 -8.68 6.38
CA PRO A 44 12.42 -7.67 7.43
C PRO A 44 11.77 -6.35 7.02
N LEU A 45 11.13 -5.66 7.96
CA LEU A 45 10.56 -4.32 7.68
C LEU A 45 11.64 -3.28 7.37
N SER A 46 12.88 -3.51 7.80
CA SER A 46 14.05 -2.68 7.49
C SER A 46 14.66 -2.97 6.12
N ASP A 47 14.16 -3.98 5.39
CA ASP A 47 14.62 -4.22 4.02
C ASP A 47 14.28 -3.00 3.14
N PRO A 48 15.19 -2.51 2.29
CA PRO A 48 14.94 -1.34 1.48
C PRO A 48 13.74 -1.49 0.54
N GLN A 49 13.54 -2.66 -0.07
CA GLN A 49 12.40 -2.90 -0.97
C GLN A 49 11.10 -3.00 -0.20
N MET A 50 11.12 -3.62 0.99
CA MET A 50 9.97 -3.63 1.90
C MET A 50 9.58 -2.21 2.34
N THR A 51 10.58 -1.38 2.69
CA THR A 51 10.37 0.02 3.10
C THR A 51 9.70 0.81 1.98
N LEU A 52 10.25 0.75 0.75
CA LEU A 52 9.68 1.41 -0.42
C LEU A 52 8.25 0.96 -0.71
N LEU A 53 7.98 -0.35 -0.60
CA LEU A 53 6.64 -0.90 -0.79
C LEU A 53 5.64 -0.37 0.25
N ILE A 54 6.05 -0.31 1.53
CA ILE A 54 5.21 0.23 2.61
C ILE A 54 4.92 1.71 2.35
N GLU A 55 5.94 2.50 2.01
CA GLU A 55 5.79 3.93 1.66
C GLU A 55 4.83 4.13 0.49
N ALA A 56 4.96 3.32 -0.56
CA ALA A 56 4.09 3.37 -1.73
C ALA A 56 2.62 3.15 -1.36
N ILE A 57 2.35 2.16 -0.50
CA ILE A 57 1.00 1.86 0.01
C ILE A 57 0.50 2.98 0.92
N ALA A 58 1.40 3.58 1.70
CA ALA A 58 1.09 4.64 2.65
C ALA A 58 0.56 5.91 1.96
N ASP A 59 0.91 6.12 0.70
CA ASP A 59 0.60 7.32 -0.07
C ASP A 59 -0.58 7.15 -1.05
N LEU A 60 -1.19 5.96 -1.10
CA LEU A 60 -2.40 5.71 -1.89
C LEU A 60 -3.69 6.42 -1.39
N PRO A 61 -3.95 6.54 -0.06
CA PRO A 61 -5.10 7.28 0.42
C PRO A 61 -4.96 8.79 0.16
N PRO A 62 -6.06 9.56 0.11
CA PRO A 62 -6.00 11.00 -0.13
C PRO A 62 -5.41 11.67 1.09
N SER A 63 -4.60 12.70 0.82
CA SER A 63 -3.89 13.46 1.83
C SER A 63 -4.78 13.96 2.97
N GLY A 64 -4.16 14.17 4.13
CA GLY A 64 -4.82 14.67 5.34
C GLY A 64 -5.34 13.56 6.24
N ALA A 65 -6.57 13.72 6.75
CA ALA A 65 -7.11 12.85 7.79
C ALA A 65 -7.21 11.38 7.35
N ARG A 66 -7.56 11.12 6.08
CA ARG A 66 -7.70 9.75 5.55
C ARG A 66 -6.36 9.01 5.50
N THR A 67 -5.32 9.62 4.92
CA THR A 67 -3.95 9.07 4.95
C THR A 67 -3.47 8.80 6.38
N ARG A 68 -3.65 9.76 7.31
CA ARG A 68 -3.24 9.58 8.71
C ARG A 68 -3.95 8.39 9.36
N ASN A 69 -5.27 8.30 9.20
CA ASN A 69 -6.07 7.21 9.74
C ASN A 69 -5.63 5.86 9.14
N PHE A 70 -5.42 5.80 7.82
CA PHE A 70 -4.94 4.62 7.11
C PHE A 70 -3.60 4.12 7.65
N LYS A 71 -2.58 5.00 7.74
CA LYS A 71 -1.25 4.66 8.27
C LYS A 71 -1.35 4.12 9.70
N ASN A 72 -2.12 4.78 10.57
CA ASN A 72 -2.29 4.38 11.96
C ASN A 72 -2.99 3.02 12.14
N ARG A 73 -3.92 2.67 11.25
CA ARG A 73 -4.69 1.41 11.36
C ARG A 73 -4.00 0.22 10.71
N TYR A 74 -3.34 0.44 9.58
CA TYR A 74 -2.90 -0.64 8.71
C TYR A 74 -1.39 -0.72 8.50
N LEU A 75 -0.62 0.33 8.81
CA LEU A 75 0.82 0.38 8.55
C LEU A 75 1.64 0.64 9.82
N LYS A 76 1.10 0.33 11.00
CA LYS A 76 1.77 0.57 12.29
C LYS A 76 2.86 -0.46 12.56
N ASP A 77 2.55 -1.71 12.28
CA ASP A 77 3.36 -2.89 12.57
C ASP A 77 2.99 -4.06 11.63
N ARG A 78 3.76 -5.15 11.71
CA ARG A 78 3.59 -6.33 10.85
C ARG A 78 2.16 -6.89 10.90
N ASP A 79 1.58 -6.97 12.08
CA ASP A 79 0.23 -7.51 12.29
C ASP A 79 -0.84 -6.62 11.65
N SER A 80 -0.70 -5.29 11.79
CA SER A 80 -1.60 -4.33 11.14
C SER A 80 -1.54 -4.41 9.62
N MET A 81 -0.34 -4.63 9.06
CA MET A 81 -0.12 -4.77 7.61
C MET A 81 -0.74 -6.06 7.07
N MET A 82 -0.63 -7.17 7.82
CA MET A 82 -1.31 -8.43 7.48
C MET A 82 -2.84 -8.31 7.50
N ARG A 83 -3.40 -7.34 8.25
CA ARG A 83 -4.85 -7.06 8.29
C ARG A 83 -5.35 -6.14 7.18
N LEU A 84 -4.48 -5.64 6.30
CA LEU A 84 -4.92 -4.92 5.11
C LEU A 84 -5.88 -5.81 4.30
N PRO A 85 -7.09 -5.35 3.97
CA PRO A 85 -8.00 -6.13 3.14
C PRO A 85 -7.42 -6.30 1.74
N LYS A 86 -7.67 -7.43 1.07
CA LYS A 86 -7.23 -7.63 -0.33
C LYS A 86 -8.02 -6.78 -1.33
N ASP A 87 -9.28 -6.46 -1.00
CA ASP A 87 -10.11 -5.54 -1.78
C ASP A 87 -10.09 -4.14 -1.16
N PRO A 88 -9.64 -3.09 -1.89
CA PRO A 88 -9.64 -1.71 -1.37
C PRO A 88 -11.04 -1.19 -1.02
N ASN A 89 -12.12 -1.74 -1.59
CA ASN A 89 -13.49 -1.36 -1.22
C ASN A 89 -13.89 -1.82 0.18
N SER A 90 -13.11 -2.73 0.79
CA SER A 90 -13.31 -3.16 2.18
C SER A 90 -12.57 -2.28 3.19
N ILE A 91 -11.85 -1.25 2.75
CA ILE A 91 -11.19 -0.31 3.66
C ILE A 91 -12.25 0.60 4.30
N MET A 92 -12.08 0.83 5.61
CA MET A 92 -13.05 1.58 6.41
C MET A 92 -13.29 3.01 5.88
N TYR A 93 -14.54 3.47 6.00
CA TYR A 93 -14.91 4.86 5.76
C TYR A 93 -14.04 5.82 6.59
N GLY A 94 -13.53 6.87 5.98
CA GLY A 94 -12.62 7.83 6.64
C GLY A 94 -11.14 7.41 6.66
N TYR A 95 -10.80 6.25 6.07
CA TYR A 95 -9.44 5.76 5.85
C TYR A 95 -9.13 5.68 4.35
N TRP A 96 -10.16 5.45 3.54
CA TRP A 96 -10.08 5.36 2.09
C TRP A 96 -11.15 6.21 1.43
N TRP A 97 -11.19 6.21 0.10
CA TRP A 97 -11.90 7.18 -0.73
C TRP A 97 -12.52 6.50 -1.94
#